data_AF-A0A8X6JQ53-F1
#
_entry.id   AF-A0A8X6JQ53-F1
#
_cell.length_a   1.000
_cell.length_b   1.000
_cell.length_c   1.000
_cell.angle_alpha   90.00
_cell.angle_beta   90.00
_cell.angle_gamma   90.00
#
_symmetry.space_group_name_H-M   'P 1'
#
loop_
_entity.id
_entity.type
_entity.pdbx_description
1 polymer ?
#
loop_
_entity_poly.entity_id
_entity_poly.type
_entity_poly.pdbx_seq_one_letter_code
_entity_poly.pdbx_strand_id
1 'polypeptide(L)'
;MNSDSEKEYLIKEKNSDAEFPFSESQSDYDCLDGAKDWCQIDITSSQPSHPKFPFTGNPGIKVCLGVSGVPLEYFNMFFYSEMFLFIVMETNRYAESFFEDAELTPASRALKWKNTNIEEMKRFLSLLFREVLFKNPWKNGLGQKDQFYELHFLERL
;
A
#
# COMPACT_ATOMS: atom_id res chain seq x y z
N MET A 1 -12.68 27.15 44.89
CA MET A 1 -12.18 27.92 43.74
C MET A 1 -11.02 27.13 43.14
N ASN A 2 -11.30 26.26 42.16
CA ASN A 2 -10.27 25.64 41.34
C ASN A 2 -10.63 25.96 39.89
N SER A 3 -9.77 26.77 39.25
CA SER A 3 -9.83 27.07 37.81
C SER A 3 -9.18 25.92 37.04
N ASP A 4 -9.97 25.19 36.27
CA ASP A 4 -9.46 24.33 35.21
C ASP A 4 -9.16 25.19 33.99
N SER A 5 -7.88 25.28 33.64
CA SER A 5 -7.40 25.93 32.42
C SER A 5 -7.13 24.82 31.39
N GLU A 6 -8.06 24.64 30.47
CA GLU A 6 -7.83 23.90 29.23
C GLU A 6 -6.79 24.65 28.40
N LYS A 7 -5.72 23.96 27.98
CA LYS A 7 -4.68 24.53 27.11
C LYS A 7 -4.64 23.72 25.82
N GLU A 8 -5.07 24.36 24.76
CA GLU A 8 -5.08 23.89 23.37
C GLU A 8 -3.64 23.73 22.87
N TYR A 9 -3.27 22.51 22.44
CA TYR A 9 -1.96 22.23 21.88
C TYR A 9 -1.93 22.65 20.41
N LEU A 10 -1.26 23.77 20.11
CA LEU A 10 -0.96 24.22 18.75
C LEU A 10 0.21 23.40 18.19
N ILE A 11 -0.07 22.54 17.22
CA ILE A 11 0.93 21.86 16.40
C ILE A 11 1.57 22.92 15.50
N LYS A 12 2.85 23.21 15.70
CA LYS A 12 3.65 23.98 14.74
C LYS A 12 4.17 23.02 13.68
N GLU A 13 3.60 23.07 12.48
CA GLU A 13 4.21 22.43 11.32
C GLU A 13 5.51 23.17 10.98
N LYS A 14 6.64 22.46 11.05
CA LYS A 14 7.90 22.86 10.45
C LYS A 14 8.10 22.01 9.20
N ASN A 15 7.85 22.60 8.03
CA ASN A 15 8.33 22.07 6.76
C ASN A 15 9.86 22.19 6.72
N SER A 16 10.55 21.06 6.63
CA SER A 16 11.95 20.99 6.25
C SER A 16 12.04 20.50 4.80
N ASP A 17 12.22 21.42 3.86
CA ASP A 17 12.55 21.11 2.47
C ASP A 17 13.98 20.57 2.41
N ALA A 18 14.11 19.25 2.30
CA ALA A 18 15.33 18.61 1.83
C ALA A 18 15.10 18.20 0.39
N GLU A 19 15.52 19.07 -0.55
CA GLU A 19 15.48 18.81 -1.99
C GLU A 19 16.44 17.65 -2.32
N PHE A 20 15.88 16.50 -2.70
CA PHE A 20 16.62 15.43 -3.36
C PHE A 20 16.94 15.87 -4.79
N PRO A 21 18.20 15.85 -5.26
CA PRO A 21 18.51 16.14 -6.65
C PRO A 21 18.10 14.95 -7.51
N PHE A 22 16.88 15.04 -8.07
CA PHE A 22 16.42 14.16 -9.13
C PHE A 22 17.16 14.55 -10.42
N SER A 23 17.99 13.66 -10.94
CA SER A 23 18.66 13.84 -12.22
C SER A 23 17.63 13.74 -13.34
N GLU A 24 17.07 14.86 -13.77
CA GLU A 24 16.20 14.92 -14.93
C GLU A 24 16.97 14.51 -16.19
N SER A 25 16.73 13.29 -16.67
CA SER A 25 17.08 12.92 -18.03
C SER A 25 16.22 13.75 -18.96
N GLN A 26 16.82 14.73 -19.64
CA GLN A 26 16.17 15.46 -20.73
C GLN A 26 15.87 14.47 -21.86
N SER A 27 14.71 13.82 -21.81
CA SER A 27 14.15 13.15 -22.98
C SER A 27 13.35 14.18 -23.75
N ASP A 28 13.55 14.24 -25.06
CA ASP A 28 12.87 15.17 -25.97
C ASP A 28 11.34 15.04 -25.88
N TYR A 29 10.71 15.86 -25.05
CA TYR A 29 9.25 15.95 -24.90
C TYR A 29 8.62 16.90 -25.94
N ASP A 30 9.11 16.96 -27.17
CA ASP A 30 8.57 17.85 -28.22
C ASP A 30 7.40 17.23 -29.00
N CYS A 31 6.56 16.41 -28.37
CA CYS A 31 5.36 15.85 -29.01
C CYS A 31 4.15 15.72 -28.05
N LEU A 32 3.96 16.69 -27.15
CA LEU A 32 2.73 16.78 -26.34
C LEU A 32 1.88 18.00 -26.67
N ASP A 33 2.22 18.75 -27.71
CA ASP A 33 1.45 19.94 -28.10
C ASP A 33 0.06 19.59 -28.65
N GLY A 34 -0.11 18.37 -29.19
CA GLY A 34 -1.42 17.85 -29.62
C GLY A 34 -2.27 17.21 -28.51
N ALA A 35 -1.74 17.05 -27.29
CA ALA A 35 -2.44 16.38 -26.19
C ALA A 35 -3.33 17.32 -25.35
N LYS A 36 -3.28 18.63 -25.62
CA LYS A 36 -4.01 19.66 -24.85
C LYS A 36 -5.36 20.05 -25.43
N ASP A 37 -5.68 19.60 -26.65
CA ASP A 37 -6.94 19.91 -27.31
C ASP A 37 -8.05 18.94 -26.89
N TRP A 38 -8.54 19.11 -25.67
CA TRP A 38 -9.76 18.44 -25.23
C TRP A 38 -10.97 19.03 -25.97
N CYS A 39 -11.55 18.29 -26.90
CA CYS A 39 -12.77 18.68 -27.58
C CYS A 39 -14.01 18.08 -26.89
N GLN A 40 -15.10 18.86 -26.84
CA GLN A 40 -16.38 18.36 -26.37
C GLN A 40 -16.92 17.32 -27.36
N ILE A 41 -17.13 16.09 -26.89
CA ILE A 41 -17.70 15.02 -27.69
C ILE A 41 -19.20 15.30 -27.83
N ASP A 42 -19.65 15.57 -29.05
CA ASP A 42 -21.07 15.59 -29.38
C ASP A 42 -21.58 14.15 -29.49
N ILE A 43 -22.32 13.71 -28.46
CA ILE A 43 -22.88 12.35 -28.36
C ILE A 43 -23.96 12.11 -29.44
N THR A 44 -24.48 13.19 -30.06
CA THR A 44 -25.44 13.11 -31.16
C THR A 44 -24.77 13.06 -32.54
N SER A 45 -23.47 13.36 -32.61
CA SER A 45 -22.67 13.24 -33.83
C SER A 45 -22.43 11.78 -34.15
N SER A 46 -22.91 11.30 -35.31
CA SER A 46 -22.65 9.95 -35.80
C SER A 46 -21.20 9.83 -36.30
N GLN A 47 -20.23 9.94 -35.41
CA GLN A 47 -18.84 9.60 -35.70
C GLN A 47 -18.73 8.08 -35.92
N PRO A 48 -17.96 7.60 -36.91
CA PRO A 48 -17.71 6.18 -37.08
C PRO A 48 -17.07 5.61 -35.81
N SER A 49 -17.64 4.54 -35.27
CA SER A 49 -17.13 3.89 -34.07
C SER A 49 -15.65 3.54 -34.26
N HIS A 50 -14.81 3.87 -33.26
CA HIS A 50 -13.38 3.55 -33.29
C HIS A 50 -13.16 2.05 -33.57
N PRO A 51 -12.09 1.69 -34.31
CA PRO A 51 -11.74 0.29 -34.55
C PRO A 51 -11.64 -0.48 -33.24
N LYS A 52 -12.46 -1.52 -33.09
CA LYS A 52 -12.35 -2.44 -31.96
C LYS A 52 -11.21 -3.39 -32.23
N PHE A 53 -10.12 -3.25 -31.49
CA PHE A 53 -9.04 -4.22 -31.51
C PHE A 53 -9.39 -5.38 -30.57
N PRO A 54 -9.52 -6.63 -31.07
CA PRO A 54 -9.72 -7.77 -30.19
C PRO A 54 -8.45 -7.98 -29.34
N PHE A 55 -8.63 -8.41 -28.09
CA PHE A 55 -7.52 -8.88 -27.29
C PHE A 55 -6.89 -10.11 -27.95
N THR A 56 -5.62 -9.99 -28.36
CA THR A 56 -4.85 -11.08 -29.00
C THR A 56 -3.90 -11.79 -28.05
N GLY A 57 -3.80 -11.33 -26.80
CA GLY A 57 -3.00 -12.00 -25.79
C GLY A 57 -3.61 -13.35 -25.40
N ASN A 58 -2.78 -14.27 -24.95
CA ASN A 58 -3.27 -15.46 -24.28
C ASN A 58 -3.73 -15.08 -22.86
N PRO A 59 -5.03 -15.20 -22.54
CA PRO A 59 -5.53 -14.92 -21.20
C PRO A 59 -5.08 -16.02 -20.23
N GLY A 60 -5.00 -15.69 -18.95
CA GLY A 60 -4.68 -16.63 -17.87
C GLY A 60 -3.31 -16.44 -17.23
N ILE A 61 -3.03 -17.28 -16.24
CA ILE A 61 -1.79 -17.29 -15.46
C ILE A 61 -0.67 -17.79 -16.36
N LYS A 62 0.37 -16.96 -16.57
CA LYS A 62 1.51 -17.26 -17.45
C LYS A 62 2.70 -17.89 -16.73
N VAL A 63 2.51 -18.27 -15.48
CA VAL A 63 3.53 -18.67 -14.52
C VAL A 63 3.18 -20.05 -13.99
N CYS A 64 4.16 -20.93 -13.97
CA CYS A 64 3.99 -22.28 -13.46
C CYS A 64 3.85 -22.23 -11.95
N LEU A 65 2.62 -22.34 -11.46
CA LEU A 65 2.34 -22.60 -10.05
C LEU A 65 2.39 -24.11 -9.82
N GLY A 66 2.83 -24.51 -8.64
CA GLY A 66 2.75 -25.90 -8.20
C GLY A 66 1.30 -26.41 -8.26
N VAL A 67 1.16 -27.74 -8.30
CA VAL A 67 -0.13 -28.46 -8.44
C VAL A 67 -1.14 -28.06 -7.35
N SER A 68 -0.68 -27.46 -6.26
CA SER A 68 -1.51 -27.10 -5.11
C SER A 68 -2.27 -25.78 -5.21
N GLY A 69 -1.93 -24.87 -6.15
CA GLY A 69 -2.72 -23.64 -6.39
C GLY A 69 -3.07 -22.86 -5.13
N VAL A 70 -2.18 -22.85 -4.12
CA VAL A 70 -2.51 -22.38 -2.77
C VAL A 70 -2.43 -20.85 -2.76
N PRO A 71 -3.35 -20.13 -2.09
CA PRO A 71 -3.31 -18.67 -1.96
C PRO A 71 -1.94 -18.09 -1.58
N LEU A 72 -1.17 -18.80 -0.74
CA LEU A 72 0.19 -18.40 -0.35
C LEU A 72 1.17 -18.34 -1.53
N GLU A 73 1.01 -19.23 -2.51
CA GLU A 73 1.89 -19.29 -3.68
C GLU A 73 1.67 -18.06 -4.58
N TYR A 74 0.41 -17.68 -4.78
CA TYR A 74 0.07 -16.41 -5.44
C TYR A 74 0.56 -15.20 -4.66
N PHE A 75 0.43 -15.20 -3.34
CA PHE A 75 0.92 -14.11 -2.50
C PHE A 75 2.43 -13.91 -2.64
N ASN A 76 3.20 -15.00 -2.61
CA ASN A 76 4.65 -14.96 -2.72
C ASN A 76 5.15 -14.50 -4.10
N MET A 77 4.30 -14.54 -5.14
CA MET A 77 4.63 -13.94 -6.45
C MET A 77 4.67 -12.41 -6.41
N PHE A 78 4.00 -11.79 -5.44
CA PHE A 78 4.02 -10.34 -5.28
C PHE A 78 4.89 -9.93 -4.11
N PHE A 79 5.00 -10.77 -3.07
CA PHE A 79 5.75 -10.48 -1.86
C PHE A 79 6.99 -11.37 -1.74
N TYR A 80 8.07 -10.93 -2.38
CA TYR A 80 9.37 -11.60 -2.33
C TYR A 80 10.10 -11.35 -1.00
N SER A 81 11.03 -12.24 -0.64
CA SER A 81 11.83 -12.14 0.59
C SER A 81 12.57 -10.81 0.71
N GLU A 82 13.07 -10.28 -0.40
CA GLU A 82 13.78 -9.01 -0.49
C GLU A 82 12.87 -7.82 -0.18
N MET A 83 11.58 -7.89 -0.54
CA MET A 83 10.63 -6.85 -0.20
C MET A 83 10.39 -6.79 1.31
N PHE A 84 10.24 -7.94 1.97
CA PHE A 84 10.14 -7.97 3.44
C PHE A 84 11.39 -7.41 4.11
N LEU A 85 12.57 -7.76 3.60
CA LEU A 85 13.82 -7.22 4.11
C LEU A 85 13.88 -5.69 3.96
N PHE A 86 13.49 -5.17 2.79
CA PHE A 86 13.45 -3.73 2.54
C PHE A 86 12.50 -3.01 3.50
N ILE A 87 11.27 -3.52 3.69
CA ILE A 87 10.29 -2.93 4.60
C ILE A 87 10.81 -2.92 6.04
N VAL A 88 11.44 -4.01 6.48
CA VAL A 88 12.04 -4.11 7.82
C VAL A 88 13.16 -3.09 7.99
N MET A 89 14.08 -3.02 7.03
CA MET A 89 15.19 -2.07 7.06
C MET A 89 14.70 -0.63 7.12
N GLU A 90 13.74 -0.29 6.26
CA GLU A 90 13.16 1.05 6.18
C GLU A 90 12.42 1.43 7.47
N THR A 91 11.64 0.49 8.02
CA THR A 91 10.89 0.72 9.26
C THR A 91 11.82 0.95 10.45
N ASN A 92 12.90 0.16 10.56
CA ASN A 92 13.88 0.32 11.63
C ASN A 92 14.67 1.62 11.47
N ARG A 93 15.08 1.96 10.24
CA ARG A 93 15.75 3.24 9.95
C ARG A 93 14.87 4.42 10.34
N TYR A 94 13.59 4.40 9.97
CA TYR A 94 12.67 5.48 10.32
C TYR A 94 12.47 5.58 11.84
N ALA A 95 12.38 4.44 12.53
CA ALA A 95 12.30 4.45 13.98
C ALA A 95 13.54 5.08 14.63
N GLU A 96 14.74 4.75 14.14
CA GLU A 96 16.00 5.35 14.60
C GLU A 96 15.98 6.87 14.41
N SER A 97 15.65 7.36 13.21
CA SER A 97 15.53 8.80 12.95
C SER A 97 14.48 9.48 13.83
N PHE A 98 13.34 8.82 14.07
CA PHE A 98 12.31 9.33 14.97
C PHE A 98 12.83 9.52 16.40
N PHE A 99 13.66 8.61 16.92
CA PHE A 99 14.22 8.72 18.27
C PHE A 99 15.33 9.75 18.40
N GLU A 100 16.05 10.06 17.32
CA GLU A 100 17.04 11.14 17.30
C GLU A 100 16.38 12.52 17.47
N ASP A 101 15.21 12.71 16.87
CA ASP A 101 14.52 14.01 16.84
C ASP A 101 13.43 14.19 17.91
N ALA A 102 12.94 13.11 18.53
CA ALA A 102 11.76 13.18 19.40
C ALA A 102 12.08 13.48 20.88
N GLU A 103 11.40 14.50 21.44
CA GLU A 103 11.31 14.71 22.89
C GLU A 103 10.20 13.84 23.49
N LEU A 104 10.56 12.70 24.09
CA LEU A 104 9.62 11.74 24.63
C LEU A 104 9.48 11.85 26.15
N THR A 105 8.23 11.79 26.64
CA THR A 105 7.97 11.65 28.08
C THR A 105 8.34 10.24 28.56
N PRO A 106 8.71 10.06 29.85
CA PRO A 106 9.05 8.73 30.39
C PRO A 106 7.92 7.69 30.29
N ALA A 107 6.67 8.14 30.16
CA ALA A 107 5.50 7.27 30.00
C ALA A 107 5.26 6.85 28.54
N SER A 108 6.01 7.40 27.57
CA SER A 108 5.83 7.12 26.16
C SER A 108 6.04 5.64 25.84
N ARG A 109 5.12 5.05 25.08
CA ARG A 109 5.25 3.68 24.56
C ARG A 109 6.38 3.56 23.54
N ALA A 110 6.73 4.66 22.88
CA ALA A 110 7.82 4.67 21.89
C ALA A 110 9.16 4.28 22.53
N LEU A 111 9.38 4.61 23.80
CA LEU A 111 10.59 4.20 24.55
C LEU A 111 10.76 2.67 24.69
N LYS A 112 9.71 1.89 24.41
CA LYS A 112 9.75 0.42 24.42
C LYS A 112 9.98 -0.18 23.02
N TRP A 113 10.21 0.65 22.01
CA TRP A 113 10.46 0.20 20.65
C TRP A 113 11.66 -0.74 20.59
N LYS A 114 11.55 -1.74 19.73
CA LYS A 114 12.63 -2.65 19.35
C LYS A 114 12.59 -2.80 17.85
N ASN A 115 13.77 -2.93 17.25
CA ASN A 115 13.88 -3.18 15.82
C ASN A 115 13.08 -4.43 15.45
N THR A 116 12.27 -4.30 14.42
CA THR A 116 11.46 -5.39 13.91
C THR A 116 12.29 -6.31 13.02
N ASN A 117 11.75 -7.49 12.72
CA ASN A 117 12.34 -8.47 11.83
C ASN A 117 11.32 -8.97 10.82
N ILE A 118 11.77 -9.81 9.88
CA ILE A 118 10.92 -10.32 8.79
C ILE A 118 9.69 -11.08 9.32
N GLU A 119 9.86 -11.90 10.36
CA GLU A 119 8.77 -12.71 10.92
C GLU A 119 7.71 -11.84 11.60
N GLU A 120 8.14 -10.82 12.35
CA GLU A 120 7.24 -9.85 12.95
C GLU A 120 6.51 -9.02 11.89
N MET A 121 7.22 -8.61 10.83
CA MET A 121 6.63 -7.85 9.72
C MET A 121 5.59 -8.67 8.94
N LYS A 122 5.87 -9.95 8.69
CA LYS A 122 4.90 -10.87 8.07
C LYS A 122 3.65 -11.04 8.93
N ARG A 123 3.81 -11.21 10.24
CA ARG A 123 2.69 -11.26 11.19
C ARG A 123 1.90 -9.96 11.23
N PHE A 124 2.58 -8.82 11.18
CA PHE A 124 1.92 -7.53 11.13
C PHE A 124 1.07 -7.37 9.85
N LEU A 125 1.63 -7.70 8.68
CA LEU A 125 0.90 -7.66 7.42
C LEU A 125 -0.24 -8.68 7.37
N SER A 126 -0.07 -9.87 7.96
CA SER A 126 -1.15 -10.86 8.02
C SER A 126 -2.34 -10.37 8.84
N LEU A 127 -2.09 -9.68 9.96
CA LEU A 127 -3.12 -8.98 10.73
C LEU A 127 -3.79 -7.87 9.92
N LEU A 128 -3.03 -7.07 9.17
CA LEU A 128 -3.61 -6.02 8.32
C LEU A 128 -4.52 -6.60 7.22
N PHE A 129 -4.09 -7.65 6.54
CA PHE A 129 -4.92 -8.31 5.53
C PHE A 129 -6.18 -8.88 6.13
N ARG A 130 -6.10 -9.48 7.32
CA ARG A 130 -7.29 -9.90 8.06
C ARG A 130 -8.25 -8.72 8.24
N GLU A 131 -7.81 -7.61 8.82
CA GLU A 131 -8.70 -6.48 9.08
C GLU A 131 -9.29 -5.86 7.80
N VAL A 132 -8.55 -5.86 6.68
CA VAL A 132 -9.06 -5.40 5.38
C VAL A 132 -10.09 -6.36 4.80
N LEU A 133 -9.83 -7.66 4.83
CA LEU A 133 -10.72 -8.70 4.28
C LEU A 133 -12.02 -8.83 5.10
N PHE A 134 -11.95 -8.65 6.43
CA PHE A 134 -13.10 -8.83 7.32
C PHE A 134 -13.94 -7.56 7.55
N LYS A 135 -13.62 -6.43 6.93
CA LYS A 135 -14.36 -5.16 7.12
C LYS A 135 -15.78 -5.11 6.53
N ASN A 136 -16.38 -6.23 6.09
CA ASN A 136 -17.81 -6.27 5.70
C ASN A 136 -18.48 -7.67 5.76
N PRO A 137 -18.68 -8.29 6.94
CA PRO A 137 -19.32 -9.61 7.02
C PRO A 137 -20.87 -9.58 6.93
N TRP A 138 -21.51 -8.40 6.95
CA TRP A 138 -22.97 -8.30 7.16
C TRP A 138 -23.78 -7.80 5.97
N LYS A 139 -23.16 -7.40 4.84
CA LYS A 139 -23.94 -6.87 3.72
C LYS A 139 -24.57 -7.92 2.82
N ASN A 140 -24.02 -9.14 2.76
CA ASN A 140 -24.49 -10.15 1.82
C ASN A 140 -24.61 -11.49 2.55
N GLY A 141 -25.84 -11.84 2.98
CA GLY A 141 -26.17 -13.07 3.72
C GLY A 141 -26.06 -14.37 2.91
N LEU A 142 -24.94 -14.59 2.20
CA LEU A 142 -24.67 -15.83 1.48
C LEU A 142 -23.23 -16.28 1.77
N GLY A 143 -23.10 -17.36 2.55
CA GLY A 143 -21.93 -18.25 2.51
C GLY A 143 -20.82 -18.03 3.54
N GLN A 144 -21.11 -18.21 4.84
CA GLN A 144 -20.09 -18.21 5.92
C GLN A 144 -19.07 -19.38 5.88
N LYS A 145 -19.13 -20.29 4.90
CA LYS A 145 -18.29 -21.51 4.89
C LYS A 145 -16.97 -21.36 4.13
N ASP A 146 -16.88 -20.45 3.16
CA ASP A 146 -15.66 -20.29 2.35
C ASP A 146 -14.61 -19.37 3.00
N GLN A 147 -15.02 -18.53 3.97
CA GLN A 147 -14.13 -17.59 4.66
C GLN A 147 -13.11 -18.27 5.59
N PHE A 148 -13.33 -19.53 5.99
CA PHE A 148 -12.42 -20.24 6.89
C PHE A 148 -11.17 -20.77 6.18
N TYR A 149 -11.27 -21.15 4.90
CA TYR A 149 -10.10 -21.60 4.13
C TYR A 149 -9.16 -20.43 3.80
N GLU A 150 -9.70 -19.22 3.65
CA GLU A 150 -8.93 -17.99 3.44
C GLU A 150 -8.12 -17.55 4.68
N LEU A 151 -8.39 -18.09 5.87
CA LEU A 151 -7.65 -17.71 7.08
C LEU A 151 -6.36 -18.52 7.30
N HIS A 152 -6.33 -19.78 6.88
CA HIS A 152 -5.19 -20.65 7.11
C HIS A 152 -3.92 -20.23 6.38
N PHE A 153 -4.01 -19.44 5.31
CA PHE A 153 -2.80 -18.93 4.65
C PHE A 153 -2.17 -17.77 5.42
N LEU A 154 -2.97 -16.94 6.10
CA LEU A 154 -2.45 -15.85 6.95
C LEU A 154 -1.69 -16.37 8.16
N GLU A 155 -2.04 -17.56 8.66
CA GLU A 155 -1.30 -18.27 9.72
C GLU A 155 0.04 -18.86 9.22
N ARG A 156 0.22 -18.94 7.90
CA ARG A 156 1.42 -19.48 7.23
C ARG A 156 2.33 -18.40 6.66
N LEU A 157 1.94 -17.12 6.79
CA LEU A 157 2.81 -15.96 6.57
C LEU A 157 3.77 -15.82 7.75
#